data_AF-A0A8R7TZK3-F1
#
_entry.id   AF-A0A8R7TZK3-F1
#
_cell.length_a   1.000
_cell.length_b   1.000
_cell.length_c   1.000
_cell.angle_alpha   90.00
_cell.angle_beta   90.00
_cell.angle_gamma   90.00
#
_symmetry.space_group_name_H-M   'P 1'
#
loop_
_entity.id
_entity.type
_entity.pdbx_description
1 polymer ?
#
loop_
_entity_poly.entity_id
_entity_poly.type
_entity_poly.pdbx_seq_one_letter_code
_entity_poly.pdbx_strand_id
1 'polypeptide(L)'
;MLSKLSLVIPLSTIQAVRFQLLHTPPYKIHFAGDLKYAVGDVEVREKELNTIKDLQRQFNDRPIWMAASIHRGEEEVILRVHDELIKAYPSLLLILVPRHPQDIKNVSLALKKQKVNFVLRSTMELVSINTRVYLVDTLGELRMLYRVTPIAVVGGSFLPSLSGHNFSEAAAAGCAVLTGPHVGHFYHMLVEMW
;
A
#
# COMPACT_ATOMS: atom_id res chain seq x y z
N MET A 1 -18.88 -29.55 -11.85
CA MET A 1 -18.81 -28.54 -10.76
C MET A 1 -19.09 -27.14 -11.29
N LEU A 2 -18.43 -26.70 -12.37
CA LEU A 2 -18.60 -25.36 -12.94
C LEU A 2 -19.94 -25.13 -13.66
N SER A 3 -20.59 -26.18 -14.17
CA SER A 3 -21.94 -26.10 -14.76
C SER A 3 -23.04 -25.63 -13.80
N LYS A 4 -22.80 -25.75 -12.48
CA LYS A 4 -23.69 -25.27 -11.41
C LYS A 4 -23.61 -23.76 -11.17
N LEU A 5 -22.56 -23.10 -11.67
CA LEU A 5 -22.46 -21.64 -11.57
C LEU A 5 -23.51 -21.00 -12.48
N SER A 6 -24.17 -19.95 -12.00
CA SER A 6 -25.12 -19.16 -12.79
C SER A 6 -24.46 -18.03 -13.56
N LEU A 7 -23.26 -17.62 -13.14
CA LEU A 7 -22.49 -16.50 -13.69
C LEU A 7 -20.99 -16.77 -13.48
N VAL A 8 -20.19 -16.46 -14.49
CA VAL A 8 -18.73 -16.50 -14.44
C VAL A 8 -18.20 -15.19 -15.04
N ILE A 9 -17.34 -14.50 -14.29
CA ILE A 9 -16.71 -13.25 -14.72
C ILE A 9 -15.19 -13.45 -14.80
N PRO A 10 -14.66 -13.87 -15.96
CA PRO A 10 -13.22 -14.03 -16.14
C PRO A 10 -12.53 -12.68 -16.36
N LEU A 11 -11.22 -12.65 -16.10
CA LEU A 11 -10.39 -11.45 -16.29
C LEU A 11 -9.88 -11.28 -17.72
N SER A 12 -10.02 -12.32 -18.57
CA SER A 12 -9.56 -12.26 -19.96
C SER A 12 -10.28 -13.25 -20.85
N THR A 13 -10.22 -13.02 -22.16
CA THR A 13 -10.76 -13.94 -23.18
C THR A 13 -10.15 -15.33 -23.05
N ILE A 14 -8.86 -15.43 -22.70
CA ILE A 14 -8.18 -16.72 -22.49
C ILE A 14 -8.81 -17.48 -21.32
N GLN A 15 -9.12 -16.79 -20.21
CA GLN A 15 -9.83 -17.41 -19.09
C GLN A 15 -11.26 -17.81 -19.49
N ALA A 16 -11.98 -16.98 -20.24
CA ALA A 16 -13.30 -17.32 -20.76
C ALA A 16 -13.30 -18.62 -21.57
N VAL A 17 -12.34 -18.78 -22.49
CA VAL A 17 -12.14 -20.02 -23.27
C VAL A 17 -11.88 -21.21 -22.35
N ARG A 18 -11.03 -21.07 -21.33
CA ARG A 18 -10.78 -22.13 -20.35
C ARG A 18 -12.05 -22.54 -19.60
N PHE A 19 -12.90 -21.59 -19.23
CA PHE A 19 -14.20 -21.91 -18.61
C PHE A 19 -15.16 -22.62 -19.56
N GLN A 20 -15.19 -22.24 -20.84
CA GLN A 20 -15.98 -22.95 -21.86
C GLN A 20 -15.50 -24.40 -22.06
N LEU A 21 -14.18 -24.62 -22.10
CA LEU A 21 -13.59 -25.97 -22.16
C LEU A 21 -13.97 -26.82 -20.94
N LEU A 22 -14.25 -26.19 -19.80
CA LEU A 22 -14.77 -26.84 -18.60
C LEU A 22 -16.31 -26.89 -18.55
N HIS A 23 -16.94 -26.79 -19.72
CA HIS A 23 -18.39 -26.89 -19.95
C HIS A 23 -19.23 -25.80 -19.28
N THR A 24 -18.67 -24.61 -19.04
CA THR A 24 -19.48 -23.43 -18.72
C THR A 24 -20.14 -22.91 -20.01
N PRO A 25 -21.49 -22.83 -20.08
CA PRO A 25 -22.16 -22.31 -21.26
C PRO A 25 -21.78 -20.85 -21.55
N PRO A 26 -21.62 -20.45 -22.83
CA PRO A 26 -21.20 -19.09 -23.20
C PRO A 26 -22.07 -17.98 -22.62
N TYR A 27 -23.39 -18.18 -22.55
CA TYR A 27 -24.34 -17.20 -22.02
C TYR A 27 -24.22 -16.94 -20.51
N LYS A 28 -23.41 -17.71 -19.78
CA LYS A 28 -23.10 -17.49 -18.36
C LYS A 28 -21.78 -16.73 -18.16
N ILE A 29 -21.03 -16.47 -19.22
CA ILE A 29 -19.71 -15.84 -19.17
C ILE A 29 -19.85 -14.36 -19.56
N HIS A 30 -19.49 -13.47 -18.63
CA HIS A 30 -19.58 -12.01 -18.81
C HIS A 30 -18.29 -11.33 -18.38
N PHE A 31 -17.98 -10.14 -18.86
CA PHE A 31 -16.80 -9.38 -18.45
C PHE A 31 -17.20 -8.16 -17.64
N ALA A 32 -16.50 -7.89 -16.54
CA ALA A 32 -16.77 -6.75 -15.64
C ALA A 32 -15.49 -6.08 -15.11
N GLY A 33 -14.32 -6.36 -15.71
CA GLY A 33 -13.02 -5.85 -15.26
C GLY A 33 -12.41 -6.64 -14.09
N ASP A 34 -11.17 -6.30 -13.71
CA ASP A 34 -10.50 -6.87 -12.54
C ASP A 34 -10.90 -6.12 -11.26
N LEU A 35 -11.46 -6.84 -10.28
CA LEU A 35 -11.83 -6.29 -8.97
C LEU A 35 -10.63 -5.69 -8.22
N LYS A 36 -9.39 -6.02 -8.58
CA LYS A 36 -8.21 -5.34 -8.04
C LYS A 36 -8.19 -3.84 -8.33
N TYR A 37 -8.87 -3.38 -9.38
CA TYR A 37 -9.04 -1.95 -9.70
C TYR A 37 -10.29 -1.34 -9.04
N ALA A 38 -11.06 -2.11 -8.27
CA ALA A 38 -12.25 -1.60 -7.58
C ALA A 38 -11.86 -0.79 -6.33
N VAL A 39 -11.15 0.31 -6.56
CA VAL A 39 -10.88 1.37 -5.61
C VAL A 39 -12.13 2.25 -5.53
N GLY A 40 -13.14 1.74 -4.82
CA GLY A 40 -14.47 2.35 -4.87
C GLY A 40 -14.46 3.84 -4.52
N ASP A 41 -15.28 4.62 -5.23
CA ASP A 41 -15.82 5.92 -4.80
C ASP A 41 -16.77 5.68 -3.62
N VAL A 42 -16.23 5.15 -2.53
CA VAL A 42 -16.92 5.24 -1.26
C VAL A 42 -16.79 6.71 -0.91
N GLU A 43 -17.88 7.46 -1.01
CA GLU A 43 -17.98 8.83 -0.49
C GLU A 43 -17.15 8.91 0.78
N VAL A 44 -16.09 9.71 0.74
CA VAL A 44 -15.16 9.80 1.85
C VAL A 44 -15.99 10.32 2.99
N ARG A 45 -16.27 9.44 3.95
CA ARG A 45 -17.16 9.77 5.06
C ARG A 45 -16.57 10.98 5.76
N GLU A 46 -17.41 11.86 6.31
CA GLU A 46 -16.92 13.07 7.00
C GLU A 46 -15.81 12.75 8.03
N LYS A 47 -15.92 11.60 8.70
CA LYS A 47 -14.90 11.09 9.61
C LYS A 47 -13.53 10.86 8.95
N GLU A 48 -13.49 10.29 7.75
CA GLU A 48 -12.25 10.07 7.00
C GLU A 48 -11.66 11.40 6.52
N LEU A 49 -12.50 12.34 6.05
CA LEU A 49 -12.04 13.69 5.68
C LEU A 49 -11.42 14.43 6.87
N ASN A 50 -12.04 14.34 8.05
CA ASN A 50 -11.50 14.95 9.26
C ASN A 50 -10.16 14.31 9.64
N THR A 51 -10.07 12.98 9.57
CA THR A 51 -8.82 12.26 9.85
C THR A 51 -7.70 12.66 8.89
N ILE A 52 -8.00 12.82 7.60
CA ILE A 52 -7.03 13.29 6.59
C ILE A 52 -6.54 14.69 6.93
N LYS A 53 -7.45 15.63 7.26
CA LYS A 53 -7.09 17.00 7.65
C LYS A 53 -6.24 17.02 8.92
N ASP A 54 -6.55 16.18 9.89
CA ASP A 54 -5.78 16.07 11.13
C ASP A 54 -4.38 15.52 10.88
N LEU A 55 -4.23 14.51 10.02
CA LEU A 55 -2.93 14.00 9.59
C LEU A 55 -2.11 15.08 8.84
N GLN A 56 -2.72 15.81 7.91
CA GLN A 56 -2.06 16.91 7.19
C GLN A 56 -1.53 17.98 8.14
N ARG A 57 -2.35 18.41 9.11
CA ARG A 57 -1.94 19.35 10.16
C ARG A 57 -0.82 18.78 11.03
N GLN A 58 -0.94 17.51 11.44
CA GLN A 58 0.06 16.84 12.27
C GLN A 58 1.42 16.74 11.56
N PHE A 59 1.43 16.60 10.23
CA PHE A 59 2.67 16.52 9.46
C PHE A 59 3.26 17.87 9.04
N ASN A 60 2.56 18.98 9.32
CA ASN A 60 3.05 20.37 9.21
C ASN A 60 3.76 20.67 7.87
N ASP A 61 3.12 20.30 6.76
CA ASP A 61 3.58 20.52 5.36
C ASP A 61 4.99 20.01 5.06
N ARG A 62 5.52 19.09 5.86
CA ARG A 62 6.82 18.47 5.61
C ARG A 62 6.74 17.59 4.35
N PRO A 63 7.85 17.41 3.62
CA PRO A 63 7.94 16.36 2.60
C PRO A 63 7.63 15.00 3.23
N ILE A 64 6.76 14.23 2.59
CA ILE A 64 6.34 12.91 3.06
C ILE A 64 6.50 11.90 1.94
N TRP A 65 6.93 10.70 2.30
CA TRP A 65 6.79 9.51 1.48
C TRP A 65 6.36 8.34 2.36
N MET A 66 5.72 7.35 1.75
CA MET A 66 5.15 6.22 2.47
C MET A 66 5.72 4.92 1.94
N ALA A 67 6.04 4.02 2.86
CA ALA A 67 6.39 2.64 2.58
C ALA A 67 5.27 1.76 3.16
N ALA A 68 4.42 1.23 2.27
CA ALA A 68 3.18 0.55 2.59
C ALA A 68 3.30 -0.97 2.44
N SER A 69 2.66 -1.72 3.33
CA SER A 69 2.65 -3.19 3.29
C SER A 69 4.04 -3.82 3.29
N ILE A 70 4.96 -3.25 4.08
CA ILE A 70 6.36 -3.67 4.18
C ILE A 70 6.45 -4.99 4.96
N HIS A 71 7.06 -6.00 4.36
CA HIS A 71 7.33 -7.27 5.02
C HIS A 71 8.64 -7.25 5.77
N ARG A 72 8.80 -8.21 6.70
CA ARG A 72 10.06 -8.46 7.39
C ARG A 72 11.23 -8.62 6.40
N GLY A 73 12.30 -7.87 6.66
CA GLY A 73 13.49 -7.77 5.82
C GLY A 73 13.44 -6.62 4.81
N GLU A 74 12.26 -6.12 4.42
CA GLU A 74 12.14 -4.96 3.53
C GLU A 74 12.34 -3.64 4.30
N GLU A 75 12.01 -3.59 5.60
CA GLU A 75 12.15 -2.40 6.43
C GLU A 75 13.59 -1.88 6.47
N GLU A 76 14.59 -2.76 6.44
CA GLU A 76 15.99 -2.36 6.44
C GLU A 76 16.37 -1.60 5.16
N VAL A 77 15.83 -2.02 4.01
CA VAL A 77 16.06 -1.34 2.73
C VAL A 77 15.40 0.04 2.77
N ILE A 78 14.15 0.12 3.23
CA ILE A 78 13.39 1.37 3.32
C ILE A 78 14.09 2.37 4.26
N LEU A 79 14.56 1.91 5.42
CA LEU A 79 15.24 2.77 6.39
C LEU A 79 16.59 3.29 5.86
N ARG A 80 17.37 2.45 5.17
CA ARG A 80 18.61 2.91 4.51
C ARG A 80 18.33 3.97 3.45
N VAL A 81 17.29 3.79 2.63
CA VAL A 81 16.89 4.81 1.64
C VAL A 81 16.46 6.10 2.36
N HIS A 82 15.70 5.97 3.46
CA HIS A 82 15.30 7.13 4.25
C HIS A 82 16.48 7.93 4.79
N ASP A 83 17.49 7.23 5.34
CA ASP A 83 18.70 7.84 5.88
C ASP A 83 19.48 8.62 4.81
N GLU A 84 19.55 8.09 3.59
CA GLU A 84 20.16 8.80 2.46
C GLU A 84 19.33 10.02 2.04
N LEU A 85 18.01 9.88 1.94
CA LEU A 85 17.12 10.97 1.52
C LEU A 85 17.11 12.13 2.53
N ILE A 86 17.23 11.86 3.83
CA ILE A 86 17.27 12.89 4.88
C ILE A 86 18.46 13.84 4.71
N LYS A 87 19.57 13.39 4.12
CA LYS A 87 20.74 14.25 3.85
C LYS A 87 20.39 15.40 2.91
N ALA A 88 19.50 15.16 1.95
CA ALA A 88 19.00 16.17 1.01
C ALA A 88 17.73 16.88 1.52
N TYR A 89 16.87 16.16 2.26
CA TYR A 89 15.60 16.66 2.78
C TYR A 89 15.52 16.48 4.31
N PRO A 90 16.13 17.37 5.11
CA PRO A 90 16.25 17.18 6.55
C PRO A 90 14.94 17.19 7.32
N SER A 91 13.80 17.59 6.73
CA SER A 91 12.48 17.53 7.34
C SER A 91 11.62 16.36 6.85
N LEU A 92 12.15 15.50 5.94
CA LEU A 92 11.42 14.39 5.34
C LEU A 92 10.89 13.43 6.40
N LEU A 93 9.59 13.11 6.30
CA LEU A 93 8.91 12.10 7.10
C LEU A 93 8.68 10.83 6.29
N LEU A 94 9.08 9.69 6.85
CA LEU A 94 8.66 8.38 6.36
C LEU A 94 7.40 7.91 7.10
N ILE A 95 6.31 7.66 6.40
CA ILE A 95 5.19 6.86 6.91
C ILE A 95 5.51 5.40 6.64
N LEU A 96 5.76 4.61 7.69
CA LEU A 96 6.11 3.20 7.58
C LEU A 96 4.92 2.34 8.02
N VAL A 97 4.40 1.51 7.11
CA VAL A 97 3.27 0.62 7.37
C VAL A 97 3.69 -0.84 7.17
N PRO A 98 4.02 -1.56 8.26
CA PRO A 98 4.29 -3.00 8.20
C PRO A 98 3.08 -3.78 7.68
N ARG A 99 3.33 -4.89 6.97
CA ARG A 99 2.27 -5.74 6.42
C ARG A 99 1.49 -6.46 7.51
N HIS A 100 2.18 -6.90 8.56
CA HIS A 100 1.60 -7.69 9.64
C HIS A 100 1.77 -6.99 11.00
N PRO A 101 0.72 -6.92 11.83
CA PRO A 101 0.83 -6.30 13.15
C PRO A 101 1.91 -6.91 14.06
N GLN A 102 2.17 -8.21 13.94
CA GLN A 102 3.21 -8.87 14.71
C GLN A 102 4.62 -8.30 14.46
N ASP A 103 4.86 -7.67 13.31
CA ASP A 103 6.16 -7.12 12.93
C ASP A 103 6.45 -5.76 13.58
N ILE A 104 5.40 -5.06 14.05
CA ILE A 104 5.51 -3.71 14.66
C ILE A 104 6.52 -3.69 15.81
N LYS A 105 6.51 -4.72 16.66
CA LYS A 105 7.44 -4.82 17.80
C LYS A 105 8.88 -4.90 17.33
N ASN A 106 9.15 -5.69 16.29
CA ASN A 106 10.50 -5.88 15.75
C ASN A 106 10.98 -4.60 15.05
N VAL A 107 10.13 -3.97 14.25
CA VAL A 107 10.43 -2.69 13.58
C VAL A 107 10.71 -1.60 14.62
N SER A 108 9.87 -1.50 15.66
CA SER A 108 10.07 -0.54 16.76
C SER A 108 11.41 -0.75 17.47
N LEU A 109 11.81 -2.00 17.72
CA LEU A 109 13.09 -2.33 18.33
C LEU A 109 14.26 -1.96 17.41
N ALA A 110 14.14 -2.20 16.10
CA ALA A 110 15.16 -1.83 15.12
C ALA A 110 15.35 -0.30 15.07
N LEU A 111 14.25 0.46 15.02
CA LEU A 111 14.27 1.93 15.05
C LEU A 111 14.94 2.45 16.33
N LYS A 112 14.61 1.89 17.50
CA LYS A 112 15.27 2.24 18.78
C LYS A 112 16.76 1.95 18.75
N LYS A 113 17.17 0.78 18.24
CA LYS A 113 18.59 0.39 18.15
C LYS A 113 19.37 1.34 17.23
N GLN A 114 18.75 1.81 16.16
CA GLN A 114 19.32 2.79 15.23
C GLN A 114 19.19 4.24 15.72
N LYS A 115 18.58 4.47 16.89
CA LYS A 115 18.30 5.81 17.45
C LYS A 115 17.48 6.70 16.50
N VAL A 116 16.62 6.09 15.70
CA VAL A 116 15.70 6.81 14.82
C VAL A 116 14.54 7.31 15.69
N ASN A 117 14.26 8.61 15.62
CA ASN A 117 13.10 9.19 16.29
C ASN A 117 11.83 8.81 15.54
N PHE A 118 10.93 8.08 16.21
CA PHE A 118 9.67 7.66 15.63
C PHE A 118 8.52 7.83 16.61
N VAL A 119 7.31 7.90 16.07
CA VAL A 119 6.06 7.83 16.84
C VAL A 119 5.18 6.73 16.27
N LEU A 120 4.35 6.14 17.13
CA LEU A 120 3.36 5.14 16.72
C LEU A 120 2.04 5.84 16.39
N ARG A 121 1.34 5.37 15.36
CA ARG A 121 0.01 5.90 14.99
C ARG A 121 -0.98 5.77 16.16
N SER A 122 -0.97 4.63 16.86
CA SER A 122 -1.90 4.33 17.95
C SER A 122 -1.74 5.21 19.19
N THR A 123 -0.55 5.78 19.44
CA THR A 123 -0.30 6.60 20.63
C THR A 123 -0.89 8.00 20.50
N MET A 124 -1.23 8.43 19.28
CA MET A 124 -1.72 9.78 18.96
C MET A 124 -0.79 10.89 19.48
N GLU A 125 0.49 10.58 19.67
CA GLU A 125 1.50 11.56 20.06
C GLU A 125 1.73 12.59 18.95
N LEU A 126 2.11 13.81 19.34
CA LEU A 126 2.46 14.86 18.39
C LEU A 126 3.70 14.47 17.58
N VAL A 127 3.61 14.59 16.25
CA VAL A 127 4.75 14.43 15.36
C VAL A 127 5.61 15.68 15.48
N SER A 128 6.73 15.58 16.18
CA SER A 128 7.68 16.69 16.32
C SER A 128 8.48 16.90 15.03
N ILE A 129 9.13 18.06 14.91
CA ILE A 129 10.08 18.33 13.81
C ILE A 129 11.21 17.30 13.71
N ASN A 130 11.58 16.68 14.84
CA ASN A 130 12.64 15.68 14.93
C ASN A 130 12.16 14.25 14.63
N THR A 131 10.84 14.04 14.51
CA THR A 131 10.27 12.74 14.19
C THR A 131 10.55 12.41 12.73
N ARG A 132 11.30 11.32 12.51
CA ARG A 132 11.72 10.80 11.20
C ARG A 132 10.74 9.78 10.65
N VAL A 133 10.27 8.89 11.51
CA VAL A 133 9.38 7.80 11.12
C VAL A 133 8.04 7.91 11.84
N TYR A 134 6.96 7.85 11.07
CA TYR A 134 5.60 7.66 11.56
C TYR A 134 5.22 6.19 11.33
N LEU A 135 5.31 5.38 12.40
CA LEU A 135 5.09 3.94 12.33
C LEU A 135 3.61 3.63 12.53
N VAL A 136 2.98 3.10 11.50
CA VAL A 136 1.55 2.80 11.51
C VAL A 136 1.33 1.40 12.05
N ASP A 137 0.81 1.33 13.27
CA ASP A 137 0.52 0.11 14.03
C ASP A 137 -0.99 -0.22 14.11
N THR A 138 -1.80 0.46 13.30
CA THR A 138 -3.26 0.33 13.22
C THR A 138 -3.70 -0.28 11.89
N LEU A 139 -4.92 -0.82 11.86
CA LEU A 139 -5.49 -1.48 10.67
C LEU A 139 -6.61 -0.63 10.05
N GLY A 140 -6.77 -0.72 8.73
CA GLY A 140 -7.88 -0.09 8.01
C GLY A 140 -7.71 1.40 7.68
N GLU A 141 -6.55 2.00 7.98
CA GLU A 141 -6.29 3.43 7.73
C GLU A 141 -5.51 3.71 6.43
N LEU A 142 -5.11 2.68 5.69
CA LEU A 142 -4.18 2.77 4.56
C LEU A 142 -4.64 3.75 3.47
N ARG A 143 -5.93 3.73 3.13
CA ARG A 143 -6.52 4.62 2.11
C ARG A 143 -6.38 6.10 2.47
N MET A 144 -6.55 6.46 3.75
CA MET A 144 -6.40 7.83 4.22
C MET A 144 -4.92 8.25 4.22
N LEU A 145 -4.02 7.33 4.56
CA LEU A 145 -2.58 7.58 4.57
C LEU A 145 -2.03 7.84 3.16
N TYR A 146 -2.54 7.14 2.14
CA TYR A 146 -2.20 7.45 0.75
C TYR A 146 -2.64 8.86 0.34
N ARG A 147 -3.81 9.32 0.79
CA ARG A 147 -4.33 10.67 0.46
C ARG A 147 -3.52 11.82 1.06
N VAL A 148 -2.69 11.56 2.07
CA VAL A 148 -1.79 12.56 2.65
C VAL A 148 -0.35 12.39 2.17
N THR A 149 -0.11 11.49 1.22
CA THR A 149 1.23 11.13 0.76
C THR A 149 1.38 11.28 -0.75
N PRO A 150 2.37 12.04 -1.25
CA PRO A 150 2.60 12.17 -2.69
C PRO A 150 3.33 10.96 -3.31
N ILE A 151 4.16 10.24 -2.55
CA ILE A 151 4.97 9.11 -3.06
C ILE A 151 4.74 7.87 -2.20
N ALA A 152 4.34 6.77 -2.82
CA ALA A 152 4.04 5.51 -2.13
C ALA A 152 4.87 4.35 -2.69
N VAL A 153 5.75 3.78 -1.85
CA VAL A 153 6.40 2.51 -2.09
C VAL A 153 5.48 1.38 -1.59
N VAL A 154 5.15 0.43 -2.46
CA VAL A 154 4.35 -0.75 -2.11
C VAL A 154 5.26 -1.96 -1.96
N GLY A 155 5.40 -2.42 -0.71
CA GLY A 155 6.22 -3.57 -0.33
C GLY A 155 5.64 -4.91 -0.76
N GLY A 156 6.15 -5.97 -0.16
CA GLY A 156 5.94 -7.32 -0.67
C GLY A 156 6.66 -7.56 -2.00
N SER A 157 7.60 -6.69 -2.39
CA SER A 157 8.06 -6.57 -3.77
C SER A 157 9.57 -6.52 -3.92
N PHE A 158 10.33 -6.37 -2.83
CA PHE A 158 11.78 -6.22 -2.87
C PHE A 158 12.55 -7.52 -2.61
N LEU A 159 11.91 -8.55 -2.06
CA LEU A 159 12.55 -9.85 -1.79
C LEU A 159 12.02 -10.94 -2.76
N PRO A 160 12.87 -11.86 -3.25
CA PRO A 160 12.47 -12.87 -4.22
C PRO A 160 11.37 -13.84 -3.77
N SER A 161 11.20 -14.01 -2.45
CA SER A 161 10.16 -14.86 -1.86
C SER A 161 8.78 -14.21 -1.82
N LEU A 162 8.67 -12.93 -2.20
CA LEU A 162 7.43 -12.15 -2.16
C LEU A 162 6.86 -11.96 -3.58
N SER A 163 5.61 -11.52 -3.69
CA SER A 163 4.86 -11.48 -4.96
C SER A 163 4.05 -10.21 -5.20
N GLY A 164 4.41 -9.14 -4.50
CA GLY A 164 3.80 -7.82 -4.54
C GLY A 164 2.54 -7.71 -3.67
N HIS A 165 2.01 -6.49 -3.60
CA HIS A 165 0.67 -6.18 -3.10
C HIS A 165 -0.05 -5.28 -4.09
N ASN A 166 -1.38 -5.18 -3.92
CA ASN A 166 -2.20 -4.30 -4.72
C ASN A 166 -1.85 -2.83 -4.44
N PHE A 167 -1.51 -2.09 -5.49
CA PHE A 167 -1.16 -0.67 -5.43
C PHE A 167 -2.25 0.26 -5.99
N SER A 168 -3.40 -0.27 -6.39
CA SER A 168 -4.54 0.50 -6.92
C SER A 168 -4.97 1.62 -5.98
N GLU A 169 -5.04 1.37 -4.65
CA GLU A 169 -5.41 2.38 -3.65
C GLU A 169 -4.46 3.57 -3.63
N ALA A 170 -3.16 3.34 -3.79
CA ALA A 170 -2.16 4.38 -3.85
C ALA A 170 -2.28 5.18 -5.17
N ALA A 171 -2.40 4.49 -6.29
CA ALA A 171 -2.54 5.13 -7.60
C ALA A 171 -3.83 5.97 -7.68
N ALA A 172 -4.95 5.47 -7.17
CA ALA A 172 -6.22 6.20 -7.13
C ALA A 172 -6.20 7.40 -6.17
N ALA A 173 -5.35 7.36 -5.14
CA ALA A 173 -5.11 8.52 -4.28
C ALA A 173 -4.19 9.57 -4.94
N GLY A 174 -3.71 9.33 -6.16
CA GLY A 174 -2.82 10.24 -6.89
C GLY A 174 -1.35 10.12 -6.49
N CYS A 175 -0.96 9.06 -5.77
CA CYS A 175 0.44 8.87 -5.40
C CYS A 175 1.28 8.49 -6.63
N ALA A 176 2.53 8.97 -6.69
CA ALA A 176 3.56 8.33 -7.48
C ALA A 176 3.91 6.98 -6.84
N VAL A 177 3.57 5.88 -7.52
CA VAL A 177 3.73 4.52 -7.00
C VAL A 177 5.08 3.94 -7.39
N LEU A 178 5.78 3.39 -6.40
CA LEU A 178 7.04 2.67 -6.55
C LEU A 178 6.89 1.24 -6.03
N THR A 179 7.57 0.30 -6.67
CA THR A 179 7.57 -1.11 -6.27
C THR A 179 8.92 -1.75 -6.60
N GLY A 180 9.24 -2.85 -5.94
CA GLY A 180 10.40 -3.68 -6.28
C GLY A 180 10.12 -4.58 -7.50
N PRO A 181 11.10 -5.40 -7.91
CA PRO A 181 10.98 -6.23 -9.11
C PRO A 181 10.02 -7.43 -8.96
N HIS A 182 9.60 -7.77 -7.73
CA HIS A 182 8.80 -8.97 -7.45
C HIS A 182 7.33 -8.64 -7.26
N VAL A 183 6.60 -8.47 -8.36
CA VAL A 183 5.22 -7.93 -8.37
C VAL A 183 4.14 -8.96 -8.74
N GLY A 184 4.53 -10.21 -9.01
CA GLY A 184 3.63 -11.35 -9.17
C GLY A 184 2.37 -11.07 -10.01
N HIS A 185 1.20 -11.30 -9.42
CA HIS A 185 -0.11 -11.11 -10.09
C HIS A 185 -0.50 -9.65 -10.31
N PHE A 186 0.31 -8.70 -9.86
CA PHE A 186 0.13 -7.25 -10.05
C PHE A 186 0.99 -6.71 -11.21
N TYR A 187 1.85 -7.53 -11.83
CA TYR A 187 2.68 -7.11 -12.97
C TYR A 187 1.86 -6.49 -14.10
N HIS A 188 0.74 -7.11 -14.47
CA HIS A 188 -0.13 -6.62 -15.54
C HIS A 188 -0.66 -5.21 -15.23
N MET A 189 -0.98 -4.94 -13.96
CA MET A 189 -1.47 -3.62 -13.54
C MET A 189 -0.39 -2.54 -13.73
N LEU A 190 0.89 -2.88 -13.57
CA LEU A 190 1.98 -1.92 -13.77
C LEU A 190 2.15 -1.58 -15.25
N VAL A 191 2.01 -2.57 -16.12
CA VAL A 191 2.15 -2.38 -17.57
C VAL A 191 1.01 -1.53 -18.14
N GLU A 192 -0.20 -1.62 -17.59
CA GLU A 192 -1.35 -0.86 -18.07
C GLU A 192 -1.41 0.60 -17.58
N MET A 193 -0.74 0.93 -16.47
CA MET A 193 -0.84 2.24 -15.81
C MET A 193 0.31 3.21 -16.15
N TRP A 194 1.26 2.81 -17.01
CA TRP A 194 2.42 3.58 -17.45
C TRP A 194 2.42 3.71 -18.97
#